data_AF-A0A359EAN5-F1
#
_entry.id   AF-A0A359EAN5-F1
#
_cell.length_a   1.000
_cell.length_b   1.000
_cell.length_c   1.000
_cell.angle_alpha   90.00
_cell.angle_beta   90.00
_cell.angle_gamma   90.00
#
_symmetry.space_group_name_H-M   'P 1'
#
loop_
_entity.id
_entity.type
_entity.pdbx_description
1 polymer ?
#
loop_
_entity_poly.entity_id
_entity_poly.type
_entity_poly.pdbx_seq_one_letter_code
_entity_poly.pdbx_strand_id
1 'polypeptide(L)'
;QSPQLILLDIRLPDISGFDICRQLRAEGARMPILMLTARDEAIDKVLGLELGADDYVVKPYDLHELIARIRALLRRAYGELSQAAHGQRLTFGEIIVDLEQLRVTRAGQPVFLTPTEFRLLRYLLENVRRPVSRAALIEAVWGYVGDVGSDRTVDVHIRHLREKLEDDPADPRWIITVRGAGYKFEA
;
A
#
# COMPACT_ATOMS: atom_id res chain seq x y z
N GLN A 1 -20.88 -1.35 -13.68
CA GLN A 1 -20.55 -0.92 -12.30
C GLN A 1 -19.12 -1.36 -12.00
N SER A 2 -18.30 -0.51 -11.40
CA SER A 2 -16.91 -0.87 -11.06
C SER A 2 -16.86 -1.48 -9.64
N PRO A 3 -16.09 -2.55 -9.41
CA PRO A 3 -15.98 -3.16 -8.09
C PRO A 3 -15.28 -2.21 -7.09
N GLN A 4 -15.69 -2.27 -5.82
CA GLN A 4 -15.08 -1.50 -4.73
C GLN A 4 -13.85 -2.18 -4.13
N LEU A 5 -13.71 -3.49 -4.33
CA LEU A 5 -12.56 -4.29 -3.94
C LEU A 5 -12.52 -5.51 -4.86
N ILE A 6 -11.32 -6.00 -5.15
CA ILE A 6 -11.13 -7.24 -5.91
C ILE A 6 -10.51 -8.27 -4.97
N LEU A 7 -11.19 -9.42 -4.82
CA LEU A 7 -10.62 -10.60 -4.20
C LEU A 7 -10.09 -11.50 -5.31
N LEU A 8 -8.79 -11.76 -5.33
CA LEU A 8 -8.12 -12.37 -6.47
C LEU A 8 -7.37 -13.64 -6.07
N ASP A 9 -7.79 -14.78 -6.60
CA ASP A 9 -7.03 -16.02 -6.49
C ASP A 9 -5.80 -15.95 -7.36
N ILE A 10 -4.63 -16.31 -6.82
CA ILE A 10 -3.40 -16.38 -7.61
C ILE A 10 -3.44 -17.53 -8.61
N ARG A 11 -4.05 -18.66 -8.20
CA ARG A 11 -4.13 -19.89 -9.02
C ARG A 11 -5.51 -20.02 -9.66
N LEU A 12 -5.68 -19.33 -10.78
CA LEU A 12 -6.83 -19.47 -11.67
C LEU A 12 -6.48 -20.42 -12.83
N PRO A 13 -7.48 -21.09 -13.44
CA PRO A 13 -7.23 -22.12 -14.46
C PRO A 13 -6.64 -21.58 -15.77
N ASP A 14 -7.05 -20.39 -16.22
CA ASP A 14 -6.72 -19.89 -17.56
C ASP A 14 -5.60 -18.83 -17.57
N ILE A 15 -5.58 -17.93 -16.58
CA ILE A 15 -4.63 -16.82 -16.48
C ILE A 15 -4.27 -16.61 -15.02
N SER A 16 -2.99 -16.42 -14.69
CA SER A 16 -2.58 -16.21 -13.30
C SER A 16 -3.22 -14.95 -12.70
N GLY A 17 -3.62 -15.01 -11.42
CA GLY A 17 -4.06 -13.83 -10.69
C GLY A 17 -2.99 -12.73 -10.62
N PHE A 18 -1.71 -13.09 -10.72
CA PHE A 18 -0.62 -12.13 -10.85
C PHE A 18 -0.71 -11.30 -12.13
N ASP A 19 -0.94 -11.96 -13.26
CA ASP A 19 -1.08 -11.28 -14.55
C ASP A 19 -2.30 -10.38 -14.57
N ILE A 20 -3.43 -10.84 -14.02
CA ILE A 20 -4.62 -10.02 -13.85
C ILE A 20 -4.32 -8.77 -13.00
N CYS A 21 -3.65 -8.92 -11.84
CA CYS A 21 -3.32 -7.78 -10.99
C CYS A 21 -2.45 -6.76 -11.73
N ARG A 22 -1.40 -7.25 -12.40
CA ARG A 22 -0.49 -6.40 -13.18
C ARG A 22 -1.24 -5.63 -14.27
N GLN A 23 -2.11 -6.30 -15.01
CA GLN A 23 -2.93 -5.69 -16.04
C GLN A 23 -3.86 -4.62 -15.46
N LEU A 24 -4.59 -4.94 -14.39
CA LEU A 24 -5.48 -3.99 -13.72
C LEU A 24 -4.71 -2.74 -13.27
N ARG A 25 -3.52 -2.89 -12.68
CA ARG A 25 -2.69 -1.76 -12.28
C ARG A 25 -2.16 -0.96 -13.46
N ALA A 26 -1.76 -1.61 -14.56
CA ALA A 26 -1.35 -0.94 -15.79
C ALA A 26 -2.50 -0.13 -16.42
N GLU A 27 -3.73 -0.61 -16.29
CA GLU A 27 -4.97 0.09 -16.71
C GLU A 27 -5.39 1.21 -15.73
N GLY A 28 -4.64 1.42 -14.65
CA GLY A 28 -4.89 2.49 -13.67
C GLY A 28 -5.94 2.16 -12.62
N ALA A 29 -6.26 0.87 -12.41
CA ALA A 29 -7.18 0.42 -11.38
C ALA A 29 -6.68 0.80 -9.97
N ARG A 30 -7.56 1.42 -9.16
CA ARG A 30 -7.21 1.95 -7.82
C ARG A 30 -8.00 1.35 -6.68
N MET A 31 -8.96 0.48 -6.96
CA MET A 31 -9.63 -0.25 -5.88
C MET A 31 -8.62 -1.19 -5.19
N PRO A 32 -8.81 -1.46 -3.89
CA PRO A 32 -8.00 -2.44 -3.19
C PRO A 32 -8.06 -3.81 -3.86
N ILE A 33 -6.91 -4.46 -3.99
CA ILE A 33 -6.80 -5.85 -4.45
C ILE A 33 -6.28 -6.71 -3.29
N LEU A 34 -7.10 -7.66 -2.84
CA LEU A 34 -6.75 -8.67 -1.84
C LEU A 34 -6.44 -9.99 -2.53
N MET A 35 -5.20 -10.44 -2.49
CA MET A 35 -4.81 -11.71 -3.12
C MET A 35 -5.02 -12.91 -2.20
N LEU A 36 -5.42 -14.04 -2.77
CA LEU A 36 -5.48 -15.33 -2.10
C LEU A 36 -4.35 -16.22 -2.59
N THR A 37 -3.47 -16.64 -1.67
CA THR A 37 -2.29 -17.48 -1.95
C THR A 37 -2.35 -18.78 -1.14
N ALA A 38 -1.58 -19.81 -1.52
CA ALA A 38 -1.33 -20.95 -0.64
C ALA A 38 -0.17 -20.66 0.33
N ARG A 39 -0.12 -21.35 1.46
CA ARG A 39 0.86 -21.08 2.53
C ARG A 39 2.32 -21.29 2.10
N ASP A 40 2.54 -22.10 1.07
CA ASP A 40 3.83 -22.72 0.78
C ASP A 40 4.72 -21.89 -0.16
N GLU A 41 4.26 -20.71 -0.59
CA GLU A 41 4.98 -19.87 -1.55
C GLU A 41 5.17 -18.46 -0.96
N ALA A 42 6.10 -18.30 -0.01
CA ALA A 42 6.48 -16.96 0.47
C ALA A 42 6.87 -16.01 -0.68
N ILE A 43 7.35 -16.59 -1.79
CA ILE A 43 7.61 -15.92 -3.06
C ILE A 43 6.34 -15.31 -3.64
N ASP A 44 5.21 -16.03 -3.64
CA ASP A 44 3.93 -15.56 -4.17
C ASP A 44 3.41 -14.32 -3.47
N LYS A 45 3.58 -14.25 -2.14
CA LYS A 45 3.17 -13.09 -1.35
C LYS A 45 3.93 -11.85 -1.78
N VAL A 46 5.26 -11.98 -1.89
CA VAL A 46 6.13 -10.88 -2.29
C VAL A 46 5.81 -10.48 -3.73
N LEU A 47 5.69 -11.45 -4.63
CA LEU A 47 5.35 -11.21 -6.03
C LEU A 47 4.00 -10.50 -6.18
N GLY A 48 2.97 -10.94 -5.45
CA GLY A 48 1.65 -10.32 -5.51
C GLY A 48 1.67 -8.85 -5.08
N LEU A 49 2.40 -8.56 -4.00
CA LEU A 49 2.57 -7.19 -3.52
C LEU A 49 3.39 -6.35 -4.50
N GLU A 50 4.46 -6.89 -5.08
CA GLU A 50 5.29 -6.23 -6.12
C GLU A 50 4.46 -5.92 -7.39
N LEU A 51 3.45 -6.73 -7.69
CA LEU A 51 2.50 -6.49 -8.78
C LEU A 51 1.36 -5.54 -8.40
N GLY A 52 1.39 -4.98 -7.18
CA GLY A 52 0.49 -3.93 -6.72
C GLY A 52 -0.75 -4.42 -5.98
N ALA A 53 -0.76 -5.65 -5.44
CA ALA A 53 -1.77 -6.04 -4.46
C ALA A 53 -1.67 -5.16 -3.19
N ASP A 54 -2.79 -4.95 -2.52
CA ASP A 54 -2.85 -4.14 -1.29
C ASP A 54 -2.65 -4.97 -0.02
N ASP A 55 -3.05 -6.24 -0.06
CA ASP A 55 -2.91 -7.20 1.03
C ASP A 55 -3.05 -8.63 0.45
N TYR A 56 -2.75 -9.64 1.27
CA TYR A 56 -2.93 -11.04 0.89
C TYR A 56 -3.48 -11.87 2.04
N VAL A 57 -4.10 -13.00 1.70
CA VAL A 57 -4.59 -14.01 2.64
C VAL A 57 -4.12 -15.39 2.20
N VAL A 58 -3.68 -16.18 3.16
CA VAL A 58 -3.18 -17.53 2.94
C VAL A 58 -4.30 -18.55 3.06
N LYS A 59 -4.39 -19.49 2.12
CA LYS A 59 -5.24 -20.67 2.16
C LYS A 59 -4.58 -21.82 2.93
N PRO A 60 -5.36 -22.59 3.72
CA PRO A 60 -6.75 -22.33 4.09
C PRO A 60 -6.86 -21.14 5.07
N TYR A 61 -7.89 -20.32 4.90
CA TYR A 61 -8.15 -19.15 5.74
C TYR A 61 -9.44 -19.32 6.55
N ASP A 62 -9.48 -18.65 7.70
CA ASP A 62 -10.73 -18.46 8.43
C ASP A 62 -11.61 -17.42 7.71
N LEU A 63 -12.91 -17.70 7.61
CA LEU A 63 -13.84 -16.81 6.90
C LEU A 63 -14.05 -15.48 7.63
N HIS A 64 -14.02 -15.48 8.98
CA HIS A 64 -14.09 -14.25 9.75
C HIS A 64 -12.84 -13.40 9.54
N GLU A 65 -11.66 -14.01 9.45
CA GLU A 65 -10.43 -13.30 9.10
C GLU A 65 -10.53 -12.64 7.71
N LEU A 66 -10.94 -13.41 6.68
CA LEU A 66 -11.09 -12.87 5.34
C LEU A 66 -12.08 -11.70 5.28
N ILE A 67 -13.26 -11.84 5.92
CA ILE A 67 -14.27 -10.79 5.97
C ILE A 67 -13.74 -9.57 6.74
N ALA A 68 -13.04 -9.78 7.86
CA ALA A 68 -12.41 -8.69 8.60
C ALA A 68 -11.43 -7.93 7.72
N ARG A 69 -10.62 -8.65 6.92
CA ARG A 69 -9.66 -8.03 6.00
C ARG A 69 -10.32 -7.22 4.89
N ILE A 70 -11.35 -7.78 4.26
CA ILE A 70 -12.14 -7.07 3.23
C ILE A 70 -12.76 -5.80 3.81
N ARG A 71 -13.43 -5.91 4.97
CA ARG A 71 -14.08 -4.75 5.63
C ARG A 71 -13.06 -3.68 5.98
N ALA A 72 -11.89 -4.08 6.47
CA ALA A 72 -10.87 -3.13 6.84
C ALA A 72 -10.31 -2.42 5.59
N LEU A 73 -9.96 -3.15 4.52
CA LEU A 73 -9.53 -2.55 3.24
C LEU A 73 -10.56 -1.56 2.68
N LEU A 74 -11.84 -1.93 2.66
CA LEU A 74 -12.91 -1.03 2.21
C LEU A 74 -13.06 0.21 3.11
N ARG A 75 -13.10 0.02 4.44
CA ARG A 75 -13.20 1.13 5.40
C ARG A 75 -12.02 2.09 5.22
N ARG A 76 -10.83 1.57 5.02
CA ARG A 76 -9.62 2.38 4.82
C ARG A 76 -9.62 3.10 3.49
N ALA A 77 -10.01 2.42 2.41
CA ALA A 77 -10.02 3.01 1.08
C ALA A 77 -11.08 4.12 0.92
N TYR A 78 -12.22 4.02 1.62
CA TYR A 78 -13.36 4.91 1.37
C TYR A 78 -13.87 5.69 2.59
N GLY A 79 -13.64 5.20 3.81
CA GLY A 79 -14.13 5.80 5.07
C GLY A 79 -13.09 6.58 5.86
N GLU A 80 -11.91 6.00 6.14
CA GLU A 80 -10.85 6.68 6.91
C GLU A 80 -10.13 7.76 6.08
N LEU A 81 -10.04 7.55 4.76
CA LEU A 81 -9.47 8.54 3.86
C LEU A 81 -10.40 9.75 3.66
N SER A 82 -11.72 9.61 3.85
CA SER A 82 -12.66 10.74 3.72
C SER A 82 -12.77 11.62 4.98
N GLN A 83 -12.20 11.20 6.11
CA GLN A 83 -12.25 11.95 7.38
C GLN A 83 -10.97 12.76 7.69
N ALA A 84 -9.94 12.69 6.84
CA ALA A 84 -8.63 13.27 7.14
C ALA A 84 -8.53 14.77 6.79
N ALA A 85 -8.12 15.57 7.79
CA ALA A 85 -7.60 16.94 7.74
C ALA A 85 -8.18 17.87 6.65
N HIS A 86 -9.20 18.65 7.00
CA HIS A 86 -9.73 19.73 6.14
C HIS A 86 -8.60 20.62 5.61
N GLY A 87 -8.44 20.67 4.28
CA GLY A 87 -7.58 21.62 3.58
C GLY A 87 -6.06 21.45 3.69
N GLN A 88 -5.55 20.35 4.27
CA GLN A 88 -4.09 20.22 4.43
C GLN A 88 -3.44 19.70 3.14
N ARG A 89 -2.74 20.61 2.44
CA ARG A 89 -1.80 20.27 1.37
C ARG A 89 -0.39 20.28 1.93
N LEU A 90 0.34 19.20 1.69
CA LEU A 90 1.74 19.07 2.04
C LEU A 90 2.58 19.12 0.78
N THR A 91 3.69 19.86 0.82
CA THR A 91 4.58 20.03 -0.33
C THR A 91 6.01 19.68 0.06
N PHE A 92 6.68 18.91 -0.78
CA PHE A 92 8.11 18.62 -0.66
C PHE A 92 8.72 18.44 -2.05
N GLY A 93 9.82 19.14 -2.33
CA GLY A 93 10.35 19.24 -3.69
C GLY A 93 9.29 19.72 -4.67
N GLU A 94 9.08 18.96 -5.75
CA GLU A 94 8.04 19.20 -6.76
C GLU A 94 6.73 18.44 -6.49
N ILE A 95 6.62 17.78 -5.33
CA ILE A 95 5.49 16.92 -4.98
C ILE A 95 4.50 17.67 -4.10
N ILE A 96 3.22 17.56 -4.45
CA ILE A 96 2.10 18.08 -3.67
C ILE A 96 1.19 16.91 -3.31
N VAL A 97 0.95 16.74 -2.01
CA VAL A 97 0.01 15.77 -1.46
C VAL A 97 -1.20 16.53 -0.93
N ASP A 98 -2.34 16.35 -1.58
CA ASP A 98 -3.64 16.85 -1.15
C ASP A 98 -4.35 15.75 -0.35
N LEU A 99 -4.36 15.90 0.98
CA LEU A 99 -4.93 14.91 1.90
C LEU A 99 -6.45 14.85 1.85
N GLU A 100 -7.11 15.94 1.49
CA GLU A 100 -8.56 16.02 1.39
C GLU A 100 -9.06 15.38 0.09
N GLN A 101 -8.38 15.68 -1.03
CA GLN A 101 -8.73 15.13 -2.34
C GLN A 101 -8.12 13.75 -2.61
N LEU A 102 -7.27 13.25 -1.72
CA LEU A 102 -6.54 12.00 -1.87
C LEU A 102 -5.72 11.96 -3.15
N ARG A 103 -5.04 13.08 -3.44
CA ARG A 103 -4.30 13.27 -4.69
C ARG A 103 -2.85 13.56 -4.41
N VAL A 104 -1.99 13.01 -5.25
CA VAL A 104 -0.56 13.33 -5.28
C VAL A 104 -0.24 13.83 -6.68
N THR A 105 0.52 14.91 -6.77
CA THR A 105 1.09 15.39 -8.02
C THR A 105 2.59 15.57 -7.87
N ARG A 106 3.34 15.42 -8.96
CA ARG A 106 4.77 15.72 -9.07
C ARG A 106 4.99 16.58 -10.30
N ALA A 107 5.60 17.75 -10.14
CA ALA A 107 5.77 18.74 -11.21
C ALA A 107 4.44 19.05 -11.95
N GLY A 108 3.33 19.09 -11.20
CA GLY A 108 1.98 19.30 -11.73
C GLY A 108 1.32 18.10 -12.41
N GLN A 109 2.04 16.99 -12.60
CA GLN A 109 1.49 15.75 -13.17
C GLN A 109 0.92 14.84 -12.08
N PRO A 110 -0.25 14.20 -12.28
CA PRO A 110 -0.80 13.25 -11.31
C PRO A 110 0.11 12.05 -11.08
N VAL A 111 0.33 11.72 -9.81
CA VAL A 111 0.99 10.48 -9.37
C VAL A 111 -0.08 9.56 -8.78
N PHE A 112 -0.24 8.38 -9.36
CA PHE A 112 -1.27 7.44 -8.92
C PHE A 112 -0.73 6.48 -7.86
N LEU A 113 -1.29 6.64 -6.65
CA LEU A 113 -1.06 5.74 -5.53
C LEU A 113 -2.26 4.81 -5.34
N THR A 114 -1.99 3.57 -4.93
CA THR A 114 -3.05 2.70 -4.39
C THR A 114 -3.54 3.25 -3.05
N PRO A 115 -4.72 2.83 -2.56
CA PRO A 115 -5.21 3.26 -1.25
C PRO A 115 -4.24 2.93 -0.11
N THR A 116 -3.49 1.83 -0.24
CA THR A 116 -2.50 1.41 0.76
C THR A 116 -1.24 2.25 0.70
N GLU A 117 -0.70 2.52 -0.49
CA GLU A 117 0.44 3.42 -0.68
C GLU A 117 0.13 4.84 -0.18
N PHE A 118 -1.05 5.38 -0.49
CA PHE A 118 -1.44 6.71 -0.03
C PHE A 118 -1.48 6.80 1.50
N ARG A 119 -2.03 5.77 2.16
CA ARG A 119 -2.10 5.73 3.64
C ARG A 119 -0.72 5.58 4.27
N LEU A 120 0.15 4.78 3.65
CA LEU A 120 1.54 4.65 4.08
C LEU A 120 2.28 5.99 3.98
N LEU A 121 2.15 6.68 2.85
CA LEU A 121 2.71 8.02 2.66
C LEU A 121 2.16 9.01 3.68
N ARG A 122 0.83 9.05 3.88
CA ARG A 122 0.19 9.92 4.87
C ARG A 122 0.74 9.67 6.27
N TYR A 123 0.82 8.43 6.71
CA TYR A 123 1.32 8.10 8.05
C TYR A 123 2.78 8.53 8.25
N LEU A 124 3.62 8.36 7.23
CA LEU A 124 5.00 8.85 7.23
C LEU A 124 5.07 10.39 7.29
N LEU A 125 4.21 11.08 6.56
CA LEU A 125 4.08 12.54 6.56
C LEU A 125 3.48 13.10 7.86
N GLU A 126 2.71 12.31 8.62
CA GLU A 126 2.26 12.68 9.97
C GLU A 126 3.38 12.52 11.01
N ASN A 127 4.41 11.72 10.68
CA ASN A 127 5.55 11.39 11.54
C ASN A 127 6.89 11.91 10.98
N VAL A 128 6.88 13.09 10.35
CA VAL A 128 8.09 13.70 9.73
C VAL A 128 9.27 13.72 10.70
N ARG A 129 10.46 13.38 10.19
CA ARG A 129 11.74 13.31 10.92
C ARG A 129 11.77 12.32 12.10
N ARG A 130 10.75 11.48 12.27
CA ARG A 130 10.71 10.44 13.31
C ARG A 130 10.82 9.05 12.66
N PRO A 131 11.78 8.21 13.08
CA PRO A 131 11.80 6.81 12.66
C PRO A 131 10.53 6.10 13.13
N VAL A 132 9.91 5.35 12.22
CA VAL A 132 8.74 4.51 12.46
C VAL A 132 9.12 3.06 12.19
N SER A 133 8.77 2.17 13.11
CA SER A 133 9.02 0.74 12.96
C SER A 133 8.10 0.09 11.93
N ARG A 134 8.57 -1.01 11.32
CA ARG A 134 7.75 -1.81 10.40
C ARG A 134 6.48 -2.32 11.07
N ALA A 135 6.58 -2.77 12.32
CA ALA A 135 5.42 -3.17 13.12
C ALA A 135 4.41 -2.02 13.28
N ALA A 136 4.88 -0.79 13.58
CA ALA A 136 4.00 0.38 13.69
C ALA A 136 3.37 0.75 12.33
N LEU A 137 4.10 0.62 11.21
CA LEU A 137 3.54 0.83 9.87
C LEU A 137 2.48 -0.22 9.53
N ILE A 138 2.72 -1.49 9.88
CA ILE A 138 1.75 -2.58 9.70
C ILE A 138 0.49 -2.28 10.50
N GLU A 139 0.62 -1.93 11.76
CA GLU A 139 -0.51 -1.60 12.63
C GLU A 139 -1.29 -0.39 12.10
N ALA A 140 -0.59 0.69 11.73
CA ALA A 140 -1.23 1.91 11.26
C ALA A 140 -1.93 1.76 9.90
N VAL A 141 -1.35 0.99 8.98
CA VAL A 141 -1.83 0.89 7.60
C VAL A 141 -2.68 -0.36 7.36
N TRP A 142 -2.38 -1.49 7.98
CA TRP A 142 -3.13 -2.75 7.83
C TRP A 142 -3.93 -3.15 9.07
N GLY A 143 -3.66 -2.58 10.24
CA GLY A 143 -4.47 -2.72 11.46
C GLY A 143 -4.75 -4.15 11.92
N TYR A 144 -3.78 -5.05 11.75
CA TYR A 144 -3.78 -6.36 12.41
C TYR A 144 -2.55 -6.48 13.30
N VAL A 145 -2.72 -7.08 14.48
CA VAL A 145 -1.65 -7.48 15.39
C VAL A 145 -1.70 -9.01 15.47
N GLY A 146 -0.81 -9.67 14.74
CA GLY A 146 -0.80 -11.13 14.66
C GLY A 146 -0.25 -11.59 13.32
N ASP A 147 0.54 -12.65 13.39
CA ASP A 147 1.30 -13.30 12.31
C ASP A 147 0.66 -13.16 10.91
N VAL A 148 1.48 -12.90 9.89
CA VAL A 148 1.08 -12.57 8.49
C VAL A 148 0.88 -11.07 8.22
N GLY A 149 1.95 -10.32 8.47
CA GLY A 149 2.30 -9.06 7.83
C GLY A 149 3.82 -9.01 7.81
N SER A 150 4.44 -9.70 6.84
CA SER A 150 5.90 -9.75 6.79
C SER A 150 6.45 -8.33 6.71
N ASP A 151 7.58 -8.04 7.35
CA ASP A 151 8.36 -6.82 7.12
C ASP A 151 8.48 -6.49 5.61
N ARG A 152 8.53 -7.53 4.77
CA ARG A 152 8.49 -7.42 3.31
C ARG A 152 7.27 -6.69 2.74
N THR A 153 6.10 -6.76 3.37
CA THR A 153 4.90 -6.03 2.90
C THR A 153 5.15 -4.54 2.98
N VAL A 154 5.67 -4.07 4.11
CA VAL A 154 6.08 -2.67 4.26
C VAL A 154 7.16 -2.32 3.25
N ASP A 155 8.19 -3.16 3.14
CA ASP A 155 9.35 -2.89 2.27
C ASP A 155 8.93 -2.73 0.79
N VAL A 156 8.02 -3.58 0.29
CA VAL A 156 7.50 -3.52 -1.09
C VAL A 156 6.75 -2.21 -1.32
N HIS A 157 5.83 -1.83 -0.42
CA HIS A 157 5.09 -0.59 -0.60
C HIS A 157 5.95 0.66 -0.41
N ILE A 158 6.99 0.60 0.44
CA ILE A 158 7.99 1.68 0.52
C ILE A 158 8.75 1.79 -0.79
N ARG A 159 9.16 0.67 -1.38
CA ARG A 159 9.83 0.66 -2.68
C ARG A 159 8.93 1.28 -3.77
N HIS A 160 7.66 0.90 -3.84
CA HIS A 160 6.73 1.50 -4.81
C HIS A 160 6.54 3.00 -4.59
N LEU A 161 6.47 3.45 -3.33
CA LEU A 161 6.43 4.88 -3.03
C LEU A 161 7.69 5.58 -3.52
N ARG A 162 8.87 4.99 -3.31
CA ARG A 162 10.13 5.55 -3.81
C ARG A 162 10.17 5.61 -5.34
N GLU A 163 9.77 4.54 -6.02
CA GLU A 163 9.67 4.48 -7.48
C GLU A 163 8.74 5.57 -8.06
N LYS A 164 7.73 6.00 -7.29
CA LYS A 164 6.75 7.01 -7.71
C LYS A 164 7.12 8.44 -7.30
N LEU A 165 7.87 8.62 -6.21
CA LEU A 165 8.06 9.92 -5.55
C LEU A 165 9.52 10.38 -5.50
N GLU A 166 10.49 9.48 -5.61
CA GLU A 166 11.92 9.84 -5.59
C GLU A 166 12.43 10.08 -7.01
N ASP A 167 13.47 10.91 -7.13
CA ASP A 167 14.22 11.06 -8.38
C ASP A 167 15.03 9.78 -8.66
N ASP A 168 15.69 9.26 -7.63
CA ASP A 168 16.37 7.96 -7.61
C ASP A 168 15.81 7.10 -6.45
N PRO A 169 15.06 6.02 -6.73
CA PRO A 169 14.53 5.14 -5.69
C PRO A 169 15.60 4.37 -4.89
N ALA A 170 16.80 4.20 -5.45
CA ALA A 170 17.91 3.52 -4.80
C ALA A 170 18.69 4.44 -3.84
N ASP A 171 18.67 5.75 -4.10
CA ASP A 171 19.21 6.80 -3.23
C ASP A 171 18.09 7.78 -2.81
N PRO A 172 17.15 7.33 -1.95
CA PRO A 172 15.96 8.09 -1.65
C PRO A 172 16.29 9.35 -0.83
N ARG A 173 15.68 10.48 -1.19
CA ARG A 173 15.79 11.75 -0.46
C ARG A 173 14.73 11.90 0.62
N TRP A 174 13.51 11.43 0.36
CA TRP A 174 12.34 11.67 1.21
C TRP A 174 12.07 10.49 2.14
N ILE A 175 12.06 9.25 1.63
CA ILE A 175 11.72 8.08 2.44
C ILE A 175 13.00 7.30 2.78
N ILE A 176 13.59 7.60 3.94
CA ILE A 176 14.88 7.05 4.36
C ILE A 176 14.74 5.75 5.13
N THR A 177 15.60 4.78 4.84
CA THR A 177 15.75 3.58 5.66
C THR A 177 16.63 3.86 6.87
N VAL A 178 16.07 3.68 8.08
CA VAL A 178 16.82 3.76 9.33
C VAL A 178 17.13 2.33 9.78
N ARG A 179 18.39 1.90 9.58
CA ARG A 179 18.83 0.52 9.89
C ARG A 179 18.48 0.14 11.32
N GLY A 180 17.82 -1.01 11.49
CA GLY A 180 17.37 -1.52 12.79
C GLY A 180 16.14 -0.83 13.39
N ALA A 181 15.69 0.30 12.84
CA ALA A 181 14.54 1.04 13.37
C ALA A 181 13.31 1.01 12.42
N GLY A 182 13.51 1.04 11.10
CA GLY A 182 12.41 1.06 10.12
C GLY A 182 12.58 2.14 9.06
N TYR A 183 11.58 3.00 8.89
CA TYR A 183 11.55 4.05 7.87
C TYR A 183 11.28 5.43 8.47
N LYS A 184 11.76 6.47 7.80
CA LYS A 184 11.59 7.86 8.24
C LYS A 184 11.33 8.74 7.03
N PHE A 185 10.37 9.65 7.13
CA PHE A 185 10.20 10.71 6.15
C PHE A 185 11.10 11.90 6.47
N GLU A 186 11.87 12.36 5.51
CA GLU A 186 12.66 13.58 5.52
C GLU A 186 11.96 14.67 4.71
N ALA A 187 12.09 15.93 5.15
CA ALA A 187 11.51 17.11 4.51
C ALA A 187 12.52 18.27 4.55
#